data_AF-S8DRV1-F1
#
_entry.id   AF-S8DRV1-F1
#
_cell.length_a   1.000
_cell.length_b   1.000
_cell.length_c   1.000
_cell.angle_alpha   90.00
_cell.angle_beta   90.00
_cell.angle_gamma   90.00
#
_symmetry.space_group_name_H-M   'P 1'
#
loop_
_entity.id
_entity.type
_entity.pdbx_description
1 polymer ?
#
loop_
_entity_poly.entity_id
_entity_poly.type
_entity_poly.pdbx_seq_one_letter_code
_entity_poly.pdbx_strand_id
1 'polypeptide(L)'
;MACIVLNAFESLPVELIADILGELDLSSLVTVSYLSNRLRAISSDPSLNPWRRSILRTLNHPDAEYDPALRHLSVRSTVPRNNFVEILSMARAQYLLFEASLPHLKDSEWEECFRRRFLPSWTKVKKEGSTWKEAFMKVLYRVWHRTSTACTHEEAWTDYVVLNRNGTTNQLNSTSRGFDPLTIFEQMRIQNDLMQVQPRIRVVVEFADVRILAIGVLSKPRTTFGVNHLAKTLLHPPGIDARTSEAYRHLSHPLPALPYENYPFFTPSGEDLRWLFEGDVEEGGMQWMWSMMLVAQLLGQNTKPPFGAPLHLDQELVDGISRNYYASLTFEDLKTIAPWVEPTKWIVGAGLGHDD
;
A
#
# COMPACT_ATOMS: atom_id res chain seq x y z
N MET A 1 45.48 26.07 31.99
CA MET A 1 44.37 26.70 31.27
C MET A 1 44.12 25.85 30.02
N ALA A 2 43.25 24.85 30.11
CA ALA A 2 42.97 23.96 28.99
C ALA A 2 42.01 24.69 28.05
N CYS A 3 42.49 25.05 26.86
CA CYS A 3 41.65 25.58 25.81
C CYS A 3 40.77 24.42 25.32
N ILE A 4 39.51 24.37 25.75
CA ILE A 4 38.52 23.45 25.18
C ILE A 4 38.35 23.92 23.74
N VAL A 5 38.95 23.21 22.79
CA VAL A 5 38.62 23.37 21.37
C VAL A 5 37.15 22.95 21.26
N LEU A 6 36.25 23.93 21.30
CA LEU A 6 34.85 23.70 20.99
C LEU A 6 34.82 23.18 19.55
N ASN A 7 34.44 21.92 19.41
CA ASN A 7 34.23 21.31 18.11
C ASN A 7 33.16 22.16 17.39
N ALA A 8 33.51 22.84 16.30
CA ALA A 8 32.66 23.82 15.63
C ALA A 8 31.30 23.24 15.21
N PHE A 9 31.24 21.93 14.99
CA PHE A 9 29.99 21.21 14.73
C PHE A 9 29.11 21.12 15.98
N GLU A 10 29.69 20.85 17.15
CA GLU A 10 28.95 20.77 18.41
C GLU A 10 28.53 22.15 18.92
N SER A 11 28.99 23.27 18.36
CA SER A 11 28.45 24.59 18.73
C SER A 11 27.14 24.94 18.01
N LEU A 12 26.68 24.12 17.05
CA LEU A 12 25.44 24.36 16.32
C LEU A 12 24.19 24.08 17.18
N PRO A 13 23.04 24.73 16.90
CA PRO A 13 21.73 24.36 17.43
C PRO A 13 21.41 22.87 17.22
N VAL A 14 20.69 22.26 18.16
CA VAL A 14 20.43 20.81 18.16
C VAL A 14 19.57 20.37 16.98
N GLU A 15 18.69 21.25 16.52
CA GLU A 15 17.83 21.07 15.35
C GLU A 15 18.66 20.97 14.07
N LEU A 16 19.63 21.88 13.89
CA LEU A 16 20.53 21.86 12.74
C LEU A 16 21.45 20.64 12.76
N ILE A 17 21.92 20.23 13.94
CA ILE A 17 22.70 19.00 14.08
C ILE A 17 21.82 17.81 13.68
N ALA A 18 20.59 17.71 14.19
CA ALA A 18 19.68 16.62 13.84
C ALA A 18 19.37 16.58 12.32
N ASP A 19 19.14 17.73 11.70
CA ASP A 19 18.93 17.81 10.25
C ASP A 19 20.14 17.32 9.45
N ILE A 20 21.36 17.72 9.85
CA ILE A 20 22.61 17.25 9.22
C ILE A 20 22.79 15.75 9.43
N LEU A 21 22.51 15.25 10.64
CA LEU A 21 22.57 13.82 10.94
C LEU A 21 21.57 13.01 10.11
N GLY A 22 20.40 13.57 9.81
CA GLY A 22 19.38 12.93 8.97
C GLY A 22 19.78 12.78 7.50
N GLU A 23 20.82 13.47 7.05
CA GLU A 23 21.38 13.31 5.70
C GLU A 23 22.37 12.14 5.58
N LEU A 24 22.86 11.60 6.70
CA LEU A 24 23.79 10.47 6.72
C LEU A 24 23.10 9.14 6.38
N ASP A 25 23.83 8.19 5.80
CA ASP A 25 23.39 6.79 5.72
C ASP A 25 23.28 6.16 7.13
N LEU A 26 22.59 5.03 7.26
CA LEU A 26 22.32 4.43 8.57
C LEU A 26 23.61 3.98 9.26
N SER A 27 24.56 3.40 8.52
CA SER A 27 25.84 2.97 9.08
C SER A 27 26.66 4.15 9.62
N SER A 28 26.75 5.25 8.88
CA SER A 28 27.40 6.48 9.34
C SER A 28 26.67 7.11 10.53
N LEU A 29 25.33 7.18 10.50
CA LEU A 29 24.54 7.75 11.59
C LEU A 29 24.71 6.95 12.89
N VAL A 30 24.74 5.61 12.79
CA VAL A 30 25.08 4.75 13.93
C VAL A 30 26.43 5.15 14.51
N THR A 31 27.47 5.24 13.69
CA THR A 31 28.81 5.58 14.16
C THR A 31 28.84 6.95 14.84
N VAL A 32 28.27 7.97 14.18
CA VAL A 32 28.23 9.35 14.67
C VAL A 32 27.46 9.49 15.98
N SER A 33 26.38 8.72 16.15
CA SER A 33 25.57 8.73 17.39
C SER A 33 26.34 8.30 18.65
N TYR A 34 27.51 7.65 18.49
CA TYR A 34 28.37 7.22 19.60
C TYR A 34 29.66 8.04 19.74
N LEU A 35 29.91 9.04 18.88
CA LEU A 35 31.15 9.84 18.94
C LEU A 35 31.18 10.83 20.11
N SER A 36 30.03 11.32 20.57
CA SER A 36 29.94 12.19 21.75
C SER A 36 28.60 12.06 22.48
N ASN A 37 28.60 12.45 23.76
CA ASN A 37 27.38 12.44 24.59
C ASN A 37 26.30 13.36 24.02
N ARG A 38 26.69 14.49 23.41
CA ARG A 38 25.74 15.43 22.79
C ARG A 38 25.08 14.82 21.56
N LEU A 39 25.88 14.22 20.65
CA LEU A 39 25.35 13.57 19.46
C LEU A 39 24.46 12.38 19.82
N ARG A 40 24.83 11.64 20.87
CA ARG A 40 23.99 10.58 21.42
C ARG A 40 22.64 11.09 21.91
N ALA A 41 22.64 12.17 22.70
CA ALA A 41 21.42 12.77 23.23
C ALA A 41 20.49 13.25 22.10
N ILE A 42 21.04 14.00 21.13
CA ILE A 42 20.31 14.48 19.95
C ILE A 42 19.72 13.31 19.15
N SER A 43 20.52 12.27 18.90
CA SER A 43 20.08 11.10 18.14
C SER A 43 18.98 10.31 18.86
N SER A 44 19.03 10.25 20.19
CA SER A 44 18.05 9.54 21.01
C SER A 44 16.74 10.29 21.24
N ASP A 45 16.69 11.59 20.91
CA ASP A 45 15.51 12.42 21.12
C ASP A 45 14.42 12.10 20.07
N PRO A 46 13.23 11.61 20.47
CA PRO A 46 12.15 11.31 19.55
C PRO A 46 11.57 12.53 18.83
N SER A 47 11.77 13.74 19.36
CA SER A 47 11.28 14.98 18.75
C SER A 47 12.15 15.47 17.59
N LEU A 48 13.46 15.28 17.70
CA LEU A 48 14.45 15.62 16.66
C LEU A 48 14.57 14.49 15.63
N ASN A 49 14.56 13.24 16.10
CA ASN A 49 14.53 12.01 15.32
C ASN A 49 15.31 12.02 13.97
N PRO A 50 16.64 12.19 14.01
CA PRO A 50 17.46 12.22 12.79
C PRO A 50 17.41 10.90 12.00
N TRP A 51 17.01 9.79 12.65
CA TRP A 51 16.95 8.47 12.03
C TRP A 51 15.89 8.35 10.93
N ARG A 52 14.77 9.08 11.05
CA ARG A 52 13.60 8.89 10.19
C ARG A 52 13.94 8.99 8.71
N ARG A 53 14.64 10.05 8.30
CA ARG A 53 14.97 10.31 6.89
C ARG A 53 15.88 9.21 6.32
N SER A 54 16.90 8.81 7.05
CA SER A 54 17.81 7.73 6.65
C SER A 54 17.11 6.38 6.57
N ILE A 55 16.25 6.04 7.54
CA ILE A 55 15.44 4.83 7.53
C ILE A 55 14.54 4.80 6.28
N LEU A 56 13.78 5.87 6.02
CA LEU A 56 12.87 5.93 4.88
C LEU A 56 13.63 5.84 3.55
N ARG A 57 14.79 6.49 3.43
CA ARG A 57 15.66 6.33 2.24
C ARG A 57 16.07 4.87 2.04
N THR A 58 16.49 4.17 3.10
CA THR A 58 16.85 2.75 3.02
C THR A 58 15.66 1.86 2.65
N LEU A 59 14.47 2.14 3.19
CA LEU A 59 13.28 1.31 2.96
C LEU A 59 12.64 1.52 1.58
N ASN A 60 12.72 2.75 1.04
CA ASN A 60 12.13 3.12 -0.25
C ASN A 60 12.95 2.74 -1.47
N HIS A 61 14.15 2.14 -1.31
CA HIS A 61 14.91 1.60 -2.43
C HIS A 61 14.58 0.11 -2.64
N PRO A 62 13.69 -0.24 -3.59
CA PRO A 62 13.23 -1.62 -3.77
C PRO A 62 14.33 -2.58 -4.25
N ASP A 63 15.24 -2.09 -5.09
CA ASP A 63 16.29 -2.88 -5.74
C ASP A 63 17.60 -2.96 -4.95
N ALA A 64 17.71 -2.20 -3.85
CA ALA A 64 18.91 -2.20 -3.02
C ALA A 64 18.81 -3.23 -1.89
N GLU A 65 19.94 -3.86 -1.58
CA GLU A 65 20.10 -4.49 -0.26
C GLU A 65 19.94 -3.40 0.82
N TYR A 66 19.26 -3.75 1.91
CA TYR A 66 19.14 -2.81 3.02
C TYR A 66 20.52 -2.57 3.64
N ASP A 67 20.74 -1.35 4.13
CA ASP A 67 21.94 -1.02 4.89
C ASP A 67 22.13 -2.04 6.02
N PRO A 68 23.31 -2.69 6.14
CA PRO A 68 23.57 -3.69 7.17
C PRO A 68 23.29 -3.21 8.59
N ALA A 69 23.41 -1.91 8.86
CA ALA A 69 23.11 -1.31 10.16
C ALA A 69 21.62 -1.44 10.54
N LEU A 70 20.71 -1.54 9.57
CA LEU A 70 19.27 -1.71 9.80
C LEU A 70 18.98 -3.01 10.57
N ARG A 71 19.76 -4.08 10.30
CA ARG A 71 19.56 -5.43 10.85
C ARG A 71 19.44 -5.47 12.37
N HIS A 72 20.29 -4.70 13.04
CA HIS A 72 20.39 -4.67 14.50
C HIS A 72 19.99 -3.31 15.08
N LEU A 73 19.26 -2.48 14.33
CA LEU A 73 18.91 -1.14 14.77
C LEU A 73 18.09 -1.14 16.09
N SER A 74 17.28 -2.18 16.30
CA SER A 74 16.42 -2.32 17.49
C SER A 74 17.14 -2.57 18.81
N VAL A 75 18.39 -3.05 18.78
CA VAL A 75 19.16 -3.27 20.01
C VAL A 75 19.85 -1.99 20.49
N ARG A 76 19.83 -0.93 19.67
CA ARG A 76 20.48 0.34 19.96
C ARG A 76 19.55 1.25 20.77
N SER A 77 20.02 1.68 21.94
CA SER A 77 19.29 2.63 22.79
C SER A 77 19.25 4.06 22.23
N THR A 78 20.08 4.36 21.23
CA THR A 78 20.12 5.67 20.56
C THR A 78 19.03 5.85 19.52
N VAL A 79 18.28 4.80 19.19
CA VAL A 79 17.24 4.84 18.17
C VAL A 79 15.87 4.91 18.84
N PRO A 80 15.10 5.99 18.63
CA PRO A 80 13.74 6.11 19.14
C PRO A 80 12.84 4.95 18.70
N ARG A 81 11.99 4.47 19.62
CA ARG A 81 11.14 3.27 19.39
C ARG A 81 10.05 3.47 18.35
N ASN A 82 9.53 4.69 18.23
CA ASN A 82 8.52 5.08 17.23
C ASN A 82 8.99 4.84 15.79
N ASN A 83 10.30 4.88 15.51
CA ASN A 83 10.83 4.55 14.17
C ASN A 83 10.53 3.12 13.74
N PHE A 84 10.36 2.21 14.70
CA PHE A 84 10.07 0.81 14.36
C PHE A 84 8.65 0.59 13.88
N VAL A 85 7.71 1.50 14.16
CA VAL A 85 6.39 1.44 13.56
C VAL A 85 6.52 1.55 12.04
N GLU A 86 7.35 2.48 11.54
CA GLU A 86 7.59 2.65 10.10
C GLU A 86 8.38 1.50 9.49
N ILE A 87 9.44 1.04 10.15
CA ILE A 87 10.22 -0.11 9.68
C ILE A 87 9.31 -1.33 9.54
N LEU A 88 8.52 -1.63 10.56
CA LEU A 88 7.63 -2.80 10.53
C LEU A 88 6.53 -2.64 9.49
N SER A 89 6.03 -1.44 9.24
CA SER A 89 5.00 -1.22 8.24
C SER A 89 5.48 -1.24 6.79
N MET A 90 6.75 -0.92 6.51
CA MET A 90 7.27 -0.78 5.14
C MET A 90 8.30 -1.82 4.72
N ALA A 91 9.06 -2.39 5.65
CA ALA A 91 10.18 -3.26 5.30
C ALA A 91 9.72 -4.58 4.65
N ARG A 92 10.57 -5.13 3.77
CA ARG A 92 10.36 -6.42 3.10
C ARG A 92 10.06 -7.54 4.10
N ALA A 93 9.07 -8.37 3.78
CA ALA A 93 8.65 -9.47 4.65
C ALA A 93 9.80 -10.44 4.96
N GLN A 94 10.60 -10.83 3.95
CA GLN A 94 11.77 -11.69 4.14
C GLN A 94 12.78 -11.10 5.14
N TYR A 95 13.09 -9.81 5.00
CA TYR A 95 14.01 -9.12 5.91
C TYR A 95 13.52 -9.16 7.36
N LEU A 96 12.24 -8.83 7.58
CA LEU A 96 11.65 -8.85 8.91
C LEU A 96 11.58 -10.25 9.54
N LEU A 97 11.39 -11.29 8.72
CA LEU A 97 11.27 -12.67 9.19
C LEU A 97 12.63 -13.31 9.54
N PHE A 98 13.68 -13.02 8.77
CA PHE A 98 14.92 -13.82 8.82
C PHE A 98 16.17 -13.02 9.14
N GLU A 99 16.14 -11.69 9.03
CA GLU A 99 17.34 -10.87 9.17
C GLU A 99 17.22 -9.88 10.33
N ALA A 100 16.08 -9.20 10.45
CA ALA A 100 15.86 -8.13 11.40
C ALA A 100 15.84 -8.62 12.85
N SER A 101 16.53 -7.91 13.73
CA SER A 101 16.29 -7.98 15.17
C SER A 101 15.02 -7.21 15.49
N LEU A 102 13.98 -7.88 15.98
CA LEU A 102 12.70 -7.22 16.28
C LEU A 102 12.76 -6.41 17.59
N PRO A 103 12.19 -5.20 17.63
CA PRO A 103 12.11 -4.39 18.84
C PRO A 103 11.15 -4.99 19.88
N HIS A 104 11.32 -4.56 21.13
CA HIS A 104 10.32 -4.77 22.17
C HIS A 104 9.34 -3.59 22.15
N LEU A 105 8.16 -3.81 21.57
CA LEU A 105 7.07 -2.85 21.47
C LEU A 105 5.88 -3.29 22.31
N LYS A 106 5.07 -2.32 22.74
CA LYS A 106 3.77 -2.55 23.39
C LYS A 106 2.79 -3.16 22.38
N ASP A 107 1.75 -3.83 22.89
CA ASP A 107 0.74 -4.46 22.03
C ASP A 107 -0.01 -3.43 21.16
N SER A 108 -0.25 -2.22 21.67
CA SER A 108 -0.85 -1.10 20.91
C SER A 108 0.02 -0.60 19.76
N GLU A 109 1.35 -0.65 19.92
CA GLU A 109 2.28 -0.27 18.85
C GLU A 109 2.34 -1.36 17.77
N TRP A 110 2.24 -2.64 18.17
CA TRP A 110 2.07 -3.75 17.21
C TRP A 110 0.75 -3.68 16.46
N GLU A 111 -0.33 -3.29 17.13
CA GLU A 111 -1.62 -3.03 16.49
C GLU A 111 -1.50 -1.94 15.42
N GLU A 112 -0.83 -0.84 15.76
CA GLU A 112 -0.56 0.24 14.82
C GLU A 112 0.28 -0.24 13.64
N CYS A 113 1.35 -1.01 13.87
CA CYS A 113 2.17 -1.61 12.80
C CYS A 113 1.31 -2.48 11.87
N PHE A 114 0.43 -3.30 12.45
CA PHE A 114 -0.47 -4.19 11.72
C PHE A 114 -1.41 -3.39 10.83
N ARG A 115 -2.12 -2.42 11.42
CA ARG A 115 -3.08 -1.57 10.71
C ARG A 115 -2.39 -0.77 9.61
N ARG A 116 -1.18 -0.24 9.83
CA ARG A 116 -0.47 0.52 8.79
C ARG A 116 0.03 -0.33 7.61
N ARG A 117 0.14 -1.65 7.78
CA ARG A 117 0.74 -2.56 6.77
C ARG A 117 -0.27 -3.38 5.98
N PHE A 118 -1.28 -3.92 6.67
CA PHE A 118 -2.13 -5.00 6.17
C PHE A 118 -3.58 -4.58 5.99
N LEU A 119 -4.27 -5.22 5.04
CA LEU A 119 -5.71 -5.05 4.81
C LEU A 119 -6.54 -5.20 6.10
N PRO A 120 -7.57 -4.35 6.33
CA PRO A 120 -8.46 -4.46 7.49
C PRO A 120 -9.06 -5.85 7.65
N SER A 121 -9.44 -6.49 6.54
CA SER A 121 -10.01 -7.83 6.55
C SER A 121 -9.04 -8.91 7.05
N TRP A 122 -7.74 -8.62 7.15
CA TRP A 122 -6.73 -9.54 7.68
C TRP A 122 -6.67 -9.52 9.21
N THR A 123 -7.33 -8.55 9.87
CA THR A 123 -7.47 -8.52 11.33
C THR A 123 -8.11 -9.80 11.88
N LYS A 124 -8.94 -10.49 11.08
CA LYS A 124 -9.54 -11.80 11.40
C LYS A 124 -8.53 -12.89 11.77
N VAL A 125 -7.25 -12.72 11.42
CA VAL A 125 -6.17 -13.65 11.79
C VAL A 125 -5.84 -13.58 13.29
N LYS A 126 -6.09 -12.43 13.93
CA LYS A 126 -5.95 -12.27 15.37
C LYS A 126 -7.09 -13.02 16.06
N LYS A 127 -6.75 -14.06 16.81
CA LYS A 127 -7.71 -14.81 17.63
C LYS A 127 -7.97 -14.07 18.94
N GLU A 128 -9.08 -14.37 19.58
CA GLU A 128 -9.36 -13.87 20.92
C GLU A 128 -8.23 -14.31 21.87
N GLY A 129 -7.71 -13.37 22.66
CA GLY A 129 -6.58 -13.60 23.57
C GLY A 129 -5.18 -13.62 22.94
N SER A 130 -5.02 -13.58 21.60
CA SER A 130 -3.70 -13.49 20.97
C SER A 130 -3.19 -12.05 20.91
N THR A 131 -1.86 -11.87 21.03
CA THR A 131 -1.20 -10.57 20.90
C THR A 131 -1.20 -10.06 19.45
N TRP A 132 -1.11 -8.75 19.25
CA TRP A 132 -0.96 -8.16 17.92
C TRP A 132 0.37 -8.53 17.26
N LYS A 133 1.43 -8.69 18.04
CA LYS A 133 2.72 -9.20 17.55
C LYS A 133 2.57 -10.57 16.88
N GLU A 134 1.84 -11.48 17.53
CA GLU A 134 1.62 -12.81 16.99
C GLU A 134 0.81 -12.77 15.68
N ALA A 135 -0.27 -11.97 15.64
CA ALA A 135 -1.07 -11.78 14.44
C ALA A 135 -0.24 -11.18 13.29
N PHE A 136 0.56 -10.15 13.58
CA PHE A 136 1.47 -9.52 12.63
C PHE A 136 2.44 -10.54 12.02
N MET A 137 3.15 -11.29 12.86
CA MET A 137 4.14 -12.25 12.39
C MET A 137 3.52 -13.41 11.60
N LYS A 138 2.32 -13.86 12.00
CA LYS A 138 1.56 -14.86 11.24
C LYS A 138 1.26 -14.37 9.85
N VAL A 139 0.59 -13.22 9.72
CA VAL A 139 0.22 -12.63 8.43
C VAL A 139 1.45 -12.38 7.56
N LEU A 140 2.51 -11.82 8.14
CA LEU A 140 3.77 -11.59 7.44
C LEU A 140 4.36 -12.88 6.86
N TYR A 141 4.37 -13.96 7.65
CA TYR A 141 4.80 -15.27 7.19
C TYR A 141 3.90 -15.81 6.08
N ARG A 142 2.58 -15.64 6.17
CA ARG A 142 1.63 -16.07 5.12
C ARG A 142 1.94 -15.39 3.80
N VAL A 143 2.11 -14.07 3.82
CA VAL A 143 2.46 -13.27 2.63
C VAL A 143 3.77 -13.78 2.02
N TRP A 144 4.82 -13.88 2.84
CA TRP A 144 6.13 -14.35 2.35
C TRP A 144 6.04 -15.78 1.77
N HIS A 145 5.36 -16.68 2.46
CA HIS A 145 5.21 -18.06 2.03
C HIS A 145 4.45 -18.17 0.70
N ARG A 146 3.37 -17.39 0.53
CA ARG A 146 2.55 -17.40 -0.69
C ARG A 146 3.21 -16.72 -1.88
N THR A 147 4.06 -15.72 -1.63
CA THR A 147 4.83 -15.07 -2.70
C THR A 147 6.05 -15.88 -3.11
N SER A 148 6.52 -16.80 -2.26
CA SER A 148 7.69 -17.65 -2.50
C SER A 148 7.35 -19.09 -2.90
N THR A 149 6.13 -19.56 -2.64
CA THR A 149 5.69 -20.93 -2.92
C THR A 149 4.27 -20.95 -3.47
N ALA A 150 3.92 -21.95 -4.28
CA ALA A 150 2.56 -22.13 -4.82
C ALA A 150 1.53 -22.66 -3.81
N CYS A 151 1.78 -22.51 -2.51
CA CYS A 151 0.92 -23.05 -1.46
C CYS A 151 -0.33 -22.18 -1.25
N THR A 152 -1.49 -22.84 -1.18
CA THR A 152 -2.82 -22.24 -0.94
C THR A 152 -3.51 -22.82 0.30
N HIS A 153 -2.77 -23.57 1.13
CA HIS A 153 -3.37 -24.29 2.26
C HIS A 153 -4.03 -23.36 3.28
N GLU A 154 -3.48 -22.17 3.49
CA GLU A 154 -4.00 -21.22 4.49
C GLU A 154 -5.18 -20.38 4.00
N GLU A 155 -5.43 -20.34 2.68
CA GLU A 155 -6.51 -19.57 2.09
C GLU A 155 -7.04 -20.31 0.85
N ALA A 156 -8.10 -21.11 1.04
CA ALA A 156 -8.68 -21.94 -0.02
C ALA A 156 -9.54 -21.15 -1.02
N TRP A 157 -10.02 -19.97 -0.61
CA TRP A 157 -10.87 -19.08 -1.40
C TRP A 157 -10.25 -17.68 -1.47
N THR A 158 -10.32 -17.07 -2.64
CA THR A 158 -9.94 -15.67 -2.86
C THR A 158 -11.21 -14.86 -3.08
N ASP A 159 -11.51 -13.95 -2.16
CA ASP A 159 -12.58 -12.98 -2.34
C ASP A 159 -12.11 -11.83 -3.27
N TYR A 160 -13.02 -11.33 -4.09
CA TYR A 160 -12.82 -10.17 -4.95
C TYR A 160 -14.09 -9.34 -5.02
N VAL A 161 -13.97 -8.06 -5.39
CA VAL A 161 -15.09 -7.12 -5.41
C VAL A 161 -15.42 -6.72 -6.83
N VAL A 162 -16.71 -6.63 -7.17
CA VAL A 162 -17.18 -6.17 -8.48
C VAL A 162 -18.07 -4.95 -8.29
N LEU A 163 -17.68 -3.84 -8.90
CA LEU A 163 -18.48 -2.62 -8.98
C LEU A 163 -19.35 -2.69 -10.24
N ASN A 164 -20.66 -2.80 -10.08
CA ASN A 164 -21.58 -2.92 -11.20
C ASN A 164 -22.07 -1.54 -11.67
N ARG A 165 -22.37 -1.44 -12.96
CA ARG A 165 -22.90 -0.19 -13.55
C ARG A 165 -24.27 0.24 -12.99
N ASN A 166 -25.06 -0.69 -12.47
CA ASN A 166 -26.35 -0.40 -11.84
C ASN A 166 -26.20 0.23 -10.44
N GLY A 167 -24.96 0.47 -9.99
CA GLY A 167 -24.68 1.07 -8.69
C GLY A 167 -24.62 0.06 -7.54
N THR A 168 -24.69 -1.25 -7.79
CA THR A 168 -24.44 -2.25 -6.73
C THR A 168 -22.97 -2.63 -6.68
N THR A 169 -22.55 -3.17 -5.54
CA THR A 169 -21.20 -3.73 -5.35
C THR A 169 -21.30 -5.13 -4.78
N ASN A 170 -20.69 -6.08 -5.46
CA ASN A 170 -20.75 -7.50 -5.11
C ASN A 170 -19.39 -7.98 -4.58
N GLN A 171 -19.39 -8.74 -3.48
CA GLN A 171 -18.23 -9.51 -3.03
C GLN A 171 -18.42 -10.95 -3.48
N LEU A 172 -17.54 -11.40 -4.37
CA LEU A 172 -17.57 -12.73 -4.97
C LEU A 172 -16.35 -13.51 -4.50
N ASN A 173 -16.36 -14.82 -4.68
CA ASN A 173 -15.22 -15.66 -4.38
C ASN A 173 -14.96 -16.68 -5.49
N SER A 174 -13.72 -17.14 -5.54
CA SER A 174 -13.30 -18.26 -6.38
C SER A 174 -12.16 -19.02 -5.70
N THR A 175 -11.90 -20.24 -6.16
CA THR A 175 -10.89 -21.12 -5.56
C THR A 175 -9.49 -20.55 -5.75
N SER A 176 -8.69 -20.43 -4.68
CA SER A 176 -7.37 -19.80 -4.74
C SER A 176 -6.37 -20.53 -5.66
N ARG A 177 -6.51 -21.86 -5.82
CA ARG A 177 -5.57 -22.69 -6.61
C ARG A 177 -5.60 -22.43 -8.11
N GLY A 178 -6.66 -21.83 -8.61
CA GLY A 178 -6.83 -21.49 -10.02
C GLY A 178 -7.42 -20.10 -10.18
N PHE A 179 -7.20 -19.23 -9.20
CA PHE A 179 -7.71 -17.86 -9.27
C PHE A 179 -6.93 -17.10 -10.34
N ASP A 180 -7.62 -16.79 -11.44
CA ASP A 180 -7.12 -15.95 -12.51
C ASP A 180 -8.13 -14.82 -12.75
N PRO A 181 -7.79 -13.58 -12.39
CA PRO A 181 -8.70 -12.46 -12.52
C PRO A 181 -9.01 -12.12 -13.97
N LEU A 182 -8.11 -12.38 -14.93
CA LEU A 182 -8.36 -12.10 -16.34
C LEU A 182 -9.34 -13.10 -16.93
N THR A 183 -9.18 -14.39 -16.62
CA THR A 183 -10.15 -15.40 -17.03
C THR A 183 -11.54 -15.13 -16.44
N ILE A 184 -11.62 -14.74 -15.16
CA ILE A 184 -12.89 -14.37 -14.52
C ILE A 184 -13.49 -13.13 -15.20
N PHE A 185 -12.69 -12.09 -15.45
CA PHE A 185 -13.15 -10.87 -16.08
C PHE A 185 -13.57 -11.10 -17.55
N GLU A 186 -12.92 -12.02 -18.26
CA GLU A 186 -13.31 -12.38 -19.63
C GLU A 186 -14.72 -12.96 -19.67
N GLN A 187 -15.08 -13.79 -18.69
CA GLN A 187 -16.46 -14.30 -18.57
C GLN A 187 -17.46 -13.16 -18.36
N MET A 188 -17.10 -12.15 -17.55
CA MET A 188 -17.94 -10.95 -17.38
C MET A 188 -18.04 -10.15 -18.68
N ARG A 189 -16.96 -10.03 -19.45
CA ARG A 189 -16.97 -9.36 -20.76
C ARG A 189 -17.86 -10.08 -21.75
N ILE A 190 -17.82 -11.42 -21.80
CA ILE A 190 -18.71 -12.23 -22.64
C ILE A 190 -20.17 -11.99 -22.26
N GLN A 191 -20.50 -12.01 -20.97
CA GLN A 191 -21.87 -11.80 -20.49
C GLN A 191 -22.43 -10.42 -20.82
N ASN A 192 -21.57 -9.40 -20.95
CA ASN A 192 -21.95 -8.02 -21.24
C ASN A 192 -21.71 -7.62 -22.71
N ASP A 193 -21.38 -8.57 -23.59
CA ASP A 193 -21.09 -8.34 -25.01
C ASP A 193 -19.96 -7.30 -25.24
N LEU A 194 -18.85 -7.45 -24.52
CA LEU A 194 -17.69 -6.53 -24.54
C LEU A 194 -16.42 -7.15 -25.13
N MET A 195 -16.54 -8.25 -25.87
CA MET A 195 -15.39 -9.01 -26.40
C MET A 195 -14.51 -8.22 -27.37
N GLN A 196 -15.07 -7.23 -28.04
CA GLN A 196 -14.38 -6.32 -28.94
C GLN A 196 -13.51 -5.26 -28.25
N VAL A 197 -13.68 -5.02 -26.94
CA VAL A 197 -12.93 -3.98 -26.21
C VAL A 197 -11.97 -4.59 -25.21
N GLN A 198 -10.67 -4.34 -25.38
CA GLN A 198 -9.64 -4.90 -24.49
C GLN A 198 -9.82 -4.44 -23.03
N PRO A 199 -9.52 -5.33 -22.06
CA PRO A 199 -9.53 -4.96 -20.65
C PRO A 199 -8.42 -3.93 -20.37
N ARG A 200 -8.72 -3.04 -19.44
CA ARG A 200 -7.81 -2.02 -18.91
C ARG A 200 -7.61 -2.27 -17.43
N ILE A 201 -6.37 -2.13 -16.98
CA ILE A 201 -5.95 -2.43 -15.61
C ILE A 201 -5.33 -1.19 -15.01
N ARG A 202 -5.74 -0.84 -13.79
CA ARG A 202 -5.19 0.30 -13.04
C ARG A 202 -4.80 -0.15 -11.64
N VAL A 203 -3.66 0.34 -11.17
CA VAL A 203 -3.31 0.24 -9.75
C VAL A 203 -4.12 1.30 -9.02
N VAL A 204 -5.01 0.87 -8.12
CA VAL A 204 -5.81 1.77 -7.28
C VAL A 204 -4.98 2.26 -6.11
N VAL A 205 -4.21 1.36 -5.50
CA VAL A 205 -3.33 1.65 -4.37
C VAL A 205 -2.32 0.51 -4.22
N GLU A 206 -1.11 0.83 -3.80
CA GLU A 206 -0.05 -0.11 -3.48
C GLU A 206 0.39 0.02 -2.02
N PHE A 207 0.49 -1.11 -1.33
CA PHE A 207 0.96 -1.28 0.04
C PHE A 207 2.31 -2.01 0.04
N ALA A 208 2.87 -2.28 1.23
CA ALA A 208 4.13 -3.03 1.36
C ALA A 208 4.03 -4.46 0.79
N ASP A 209 2.90 -5.14 1.01
CA ASP A 209 2.73 -6.57 0.69
C ASP A 209 1.63 -6.87 -0.33
N VAL A 210 0.83 -5.86 -0.70
CA VAL A 210 -0.35 -6.04 -1.54
C VAL A 210 -0.58 -4.80 -2.38
N ARG A 211 -1.09 -4.95 -3.59
CA ARG A 211 -1.66 -3.86 -4.38
C ARG A 211 -3.06 -4.19 -4.82
N ILE A 212 -3.90 -3.17 -4.92
CA ILE A 212 -5.27 -3.32 -5.39
C ILE A 212 -5.30 -2.94 -6.87
N LEU A 213 -5.74 -3.88 -7.70
CA LEU A 213 -5.90 -3.69 -9.14
C LEU A 213 -7.38 -3.53 -9.48
N ALA A 214 -7.70 -2.53 -10.29
CA ALA A 214 -8.98 -2.36 -10.94
C ALA A 214 -8.90 -2.84 -12.39
N ILE A 215 -9.73 -3.81 -12.76
CA ILE A 215 -9.83 -4.39 -14.09
C ILE A 215 -11.21 -4.01 -14.65
N GLY A 216 -11.21 -3.32 -15.78
CA GLY A 216 -12.43 -2.80 -16.39
C GLY A 216 -12.32 -2.69 -17.90
N VAL A 217 -13.34 -2.11 -18.53
CA VAL A 217 -13.33 -1.80 -19.96
C VAL A 217 -13.44 -0.30 -20.14
N LEU A 218 -12.57 0.27 -20.97
CA LEU A 218 -12.57 1.69 -21.31
C LEU A 218 -13.09 1.88 -22.74
N SER A 219 -14.10 2.73 -22.93
CA SER A 219 -14.64 3.02 -24.26
C SER A 219 -15.21 4.43 -24.36
N LYS A 220 -15.38 4.93 -25.59
CA LYS A 220 -16.13 6.16 -25.83
C LYS A 220 -17.63 5.84 -25.75
N PRO A 221 -18.35 6.34 -24.73
CA PRO A 221 -19.75 5.99 -24.56
C PRO A 221 -20.55 6.54 -25.74
N ARG A 222 -21.27 5.67 -26.45
CA ARG A 222 -22.32 6.09 -27.40
C ARG A 222 -23.57 6.56 -26.68
N THR A 223 -23.79 6.04 -25.47
CA THR A 223 -24.91 6.35 -24.58
C THR A 223 -24.42 6.31 -23.12
N THR A 224 -25.14 6.99 -22.23
CA THR A 224 -24.84 6.98 -20.78
C THR A 224 -25.14 5.64 -20.11
N PHE A 225 -25.99 4.80 -20.71
CA PHE A 225 -26.44 3.53 -20.14
C PHE A 225 -25.31 2.56 -19.80
N GLY A 226 -24.24 2.55 -20.58
CA GLY A 226 -23.12 1.64 -20.36
C GLY A 226 -22.09 2.15 -19.35
N VAL A 227 -22.20 3.40 -18.90
CA VAL A 227 -21.20 4.05 -18.04
C VAL A 227 -21.31 3.51 -16.62
N ASN A 228 -20.17 3.19 -16.01
CA ASN A 228 -20.11 2.78 -14.61
C ASN A 228 -19.69 3.96 -13.73
N HIS A 229 -20.67 4.54 -13.05
CA HIS A 229 -20.44 5.66 -12.14
C HIS A 229 -19.62 5.28 -10.91
N LEU A 230 -19.74 4.05 -10.39
CA LEU A 230 -18.93 3.60 -9.25
C LEU A 230 -17.45 3.47 -9.63
N ALA A 231 -17.17 2.92 -10.81
CA ALA A 231 -15.82 2.86 -11.35
C ALA A 231 -15.23 4.26 -11.55
N LYS A 232 -16.03 5.20 -12.07
CA LYS A 232 -15.64 6.61 -12.17
C LYS A 232 -15.32 7.17 -10.78
N THR A 233 -16.23 7.07 -9.82
CA THR A 233 -16.05 7.61 -8.46
C THR A 233 -14.86 6.98 -7.73
N LEU A 234 -14.58 5.69 -7.93
CA LEU A 234 -13.42 5.02 -7.35
C LEU A 234 -12.10 5.65 -7.82
N LEU A 235 -11.99 5.89 -9.12
CA LEU A 235 -10.76 6.38 -9.76
C LEU A 235 -10.69 7.92 -9.77
N HIS A 236 -11.83 8.60 -9.66
CA HIS A 236 -11.99 10.05 -9.64
C HIS A 236 -12.86 10.47 -8.43
N PRO A 237 -12.25 10.62 -7.24
CA PRO A 237 -12.94 10.99 -6.01
C PRO A 237 -13.50 12.41 -6.09
N PRO A 238 -14.62 12.68 -5.39
CA PRO A 238 -15.16 14.03 -5.29
C PRO A 238 -14.17 14.99 -4.60
N GLY A 239 -14.01 16.19 -5.16
CA GLY A 239 -13.14 17.24 -4.62
C GLY A 239 -11.73 17.32 -5.22
N ILE A 240 -11.43 16.51 -6.24
CA ILE A 240 -10.16 16.52 -6.99
C ILE A 240 -10.33 17.20 -8.38
N ASP A 241 -11.52 17.73 -8.69
CA ASP A 241 -11.79 18.38 -9.98
C ASP A 241 -10.93 19.64 -10.19
N ALA A 242 -10.21 19.69 -11.31
CA ALA A 242 -9.28 20.75 -11.70
C ALA A 242 -9.92 22.16 -11.93
N ARG A 243 -11.22 22.34 -11.63
CA ARG A 243 -11.96 23.57 -11.99
C ARG A 243 -12.40 24.45 -10.81
N THR A 244 -12.05 24.14 -9.57
CA THR A 244 -12.35 25.01 -8.44
C THR A 244 -11.13 25.79 -7.95
N SER A 245 -11.05 27.04 -8.43
CA SER A 245 -10.44 28.25 -7.84
C SER A 245 -9.07 28.11 -7.14
N GLU A 246 -8.08 28.87 -7.62
CA GLU A 246 -6.73 29.09 -7.07
C GLU A 246 -6.67 29.43 -5.55
N ALA A 247 -7.81 29.68 -4.91
CA ALA A 247 -7.94 30.00 -3.50
C ALA A 247 -7.87 28.79 -2.54
N TYR A 248 -8.10 27.56 -3.02
CA TYR A 248 -8.05 26.36 -2.20
C TYR A 248 -6.90 25.46 -2.64
N ARG A 249 -6.05 25.04 -1.68
CA ARG A 249 -5.05 23.99 -1.95
C ARG A 249 -5.79 22.78 -2.49
N HIS A 250 -5.46 22.40 -3.73
CA HIS A 250 -5.90 21.16 -4.36
C HIS A 250 -5.71 20.02 -3.35
N LEU A 251 -6.74 19.20 -3.13
CA LEU A 251 -6.52 17.90 -2.50
C LEU A 251 -5.62 17.13 -3.46
N SER A 252 -4.33 17.03 -3.16
CA SER A 252 -3.39 16.29 -3.98
C SER A 252 -3.67 14.79 -3.91
N HIS A 253 -4.26 14.32 -2.80
CA HIS A 253 -4.62 12.91 -2.58
C HIS A 253 -5.88 12.80 -1.70
N PRO A 254 -6.80 11.86 -1.98
CA PRO A 254 -7.91 11.61 -1.08
C PRO A 254 -7.40 10.94 0.21
N LEU A 255 -7.89 11.39 1.35
CA LEU A 255 -7.52 10.80 2.64
C LEU A 255 -8.35 9.52 2.89
N PRO A 256 -7.73 8.44 3.40
CA PRO A 256 -8.46 7.27 3.88
C PRO A 256 -9.46 7.66 4.98
N ALA A 257 -10.41 6.77 5.30
CA ALA A 257 -11.38 7.02 6.36
C ALA A 257 -10.68 7.37 7.69
N LEU A 258 -11.27 8.24 8.51
CA LEU A 258 -10.67 8.71 9.78
C LEU A 258 -10.03 7.61 10.66
N PRO A 259 -10.65 6.42 10.86
CA PRO A 259 -10.03 5.34 11.67
C PRO A 259 -8.74 4.77 11.08
N TYR A 260 -8.45 5.13 9.85
CA TYR A 260 -7.40 4.66 8.97
C TYR A 260 -6.61 5.84 8.40
N GLU A 261 -6.59 7.01 9.05
CA GLU A 261 -5.81 8.18 8.59
C GLU A 261 -4.31 7.87 8.39
N ASN A 262 -3.80 6.86 9.10
CA ASN A 262 -2.43 6.36 9.03
C ASN A 262 -2.26 5.18 8.04
N TYR A 263 -3.32 4.79 7.34
CA TYR A 263 -3.47 3.55 6.57
C TYR A 263 -3.34 3.77 5.06
N PRO A 264 -2.47 3.01 4.42
CA PRO A 264 -1.05 3.33 4.47
C PRO A 264 -0.89 4.77 4.03
N PHE A 265 0.03 5.46 4.68
CA PHE A 265 0.55 6.69 4.13
C PHE A 265 0.89 6.50 2.68
N PHE A 266 0.06 7.11 1.83
CA PHE A 266 0.46 7.58 0.53
C PHE A 266 0.80 6.41 -0.42
N THR A 267 0.71 6.59 -1.74
CA THR A 267 1.38 5.69 -2.68
C THR A 267 2.86 6.06 -2.62
N PRO A 268 3.71 5.37 -1.83
CA PRO A 268 5.05 5.85 -1.53
C PRO A 268 5.94 5.93 -2.77
N SER A 269 5.59 5.15 -3.80
CA SER A 269 6.31 5.06 -5.07
C SER A 269 5.91 6.12 -6.10
N GLY A 270 4.85 6.91 -5.88
CA GLY A 270 4.32 7.80 -6.92
C GLY A 270 3.71 7.04 -8.12
N GLU A 271 3.52 5.72 -8.02
CA GLU A 271 2.96 4.86 -9.07
C GLU A 271 1.42 4.75 -9.00
N ASP A 272 0.77 5.71 -8.33
CA ASP A 272 -0.68 5.83 -8.35
C ASP A 272 -1.14 6.29 -9.73
N LEU A 273 -1.55 5.33 -10.57
CA LEU A 273 -1.96 5.60 -11.93
C LEU A 273 -3.38 6.17 -12.02
N ARG A 274 -4.11 6.34 -10.91
CA ARG A 274 -5.45 6.95 -10.89
C ARG A 274 -5.45 8.36 -11.48
N TRP A 275 -4.31 9.07 -11.43
CA TRP A 275 -4.22 10.52 -11.68
C TRP A 275 -3.41 10.90 -12.92
N LEU A 276 -3.03 9.94 -13.77
CA LEU A 276 -2.21 10.24 -14.95
C LEU A 276 -2.93 11.09 -16.01
N PHE A 277 -4.25 11.30 -15.88
CA PHE A 277 -5.06 11.97 -16.89
C PHE A 277 -5.82 13.17 -16.31
N GLU A 278 -5.70 14.32 -16.96
CA GLU A 278 -6.38 15.56 -16.58
C GLU A 278 -7.87 15.54 -16.98
N GLY A 279 -8.77 15.63 -15.99
CA GLY A 279 -10.21 15.91 -16.16
C GLY A 279 -11.17 14.75 -15.87
N ASP A 280 -12.47 14.99 -16.03
CA ASP A 280 -13.57 14.05 -15.72
C ASP A 280 -13.62 12.75 -16.57
N VAL A 281 -12.65 12.59 -17.47
CA VAL A 281 -12.64 11.59 -18.54
C VAL A 281 -11.23 11.07 -18.72
N GLU A 282 -11.09 9.76 -18.92
CA GLU A 282 -9.80 9.09 -19.12
C GLU A 282 -9.20 9.41 -20.49
N GLU A 283 -8.07 8.77 -20.83
CA GLU A 283 -7.37 8.79 -22.12
C GLU A 283 -8.29 9.11 -23.33
N GLY A 284 -8.27 10.36 -23.80
CA GLY A 284 -8.97 10.76 -25.03
C GLY A 284 -10.50 10.78 -24.94
N GLY A 285 -11.06 11.01 -23.75
CA GLY A 285 -12.50 11.15 -23.53
C GLY A 285 -13.23 9.82 -23.33
N MET A 286 -12.53 8.77 -22.94
CA MET A 286 -13.12 7.46 -22.68
C MET A 286 -13.61 7.32 -21.23
N GLN A 287 -14.61 6.48 -21.03
CA GLN A 287 -15.20 6.23 -19.72
C GLN A 287 -15.15 4.74 -19.40
N TRP A 288 -15.13 4.43 -18.10
CA TRP A 288 -15.26 3.07 -17.60
C TRP A 288 -16.68 2.57 -17.85
N MET A 289 -16.78 1.47 -18.57
CA MET A 289 -18.03 0.89 -19.00
C MET A 289 -18.30 -0.43 -18.27
N TRP A 290 -19.57 -0.68 -17.96
CA TRP A 290 -20.04 -1.93 -17.36
C TRP A 290 -19.33 -2.29 -16.05
N SER A 291 -19.29 -3.56 -15.65
CA SER A 291 -18.72 -3.94 -14.36
C SER A 291 -17.19 -3.77 -14.32
N MET A 292 -16.68 -3.32 -13.18
CA MET A 292 -15.26 -3.26 -12.87
C MET A 292 -14.94 -4.23 -11.75
N MET A 293 -13.92 -5.06 -11.93
CA MET A 293 -13.46 -6.04 -10.95
C MET A 293 -12.25 -5.49 -10.19
N LEU A 294 -12.26 -5.61 -8.87
CA LEU A 294 -11.19 -5.24 -7.97
C LEU A 294 -10.58 -6.50 -7.35
N VAL A 295 -9.26 -6.60 -7.41
CA VAL A 295 -8.50 -7.72 -6.83
C VAL A 295 -7.32 -7.23 -6.01
N ALA A 296 -7.00 -7.96 -4.94
CA ALA A 296 -5.81 -7.75 -4.14
C ALA A 296 -4.70 -8.71 -4.60
N GLN A 297 -3.65 -8.19 -5.23
CA GLN A 297 -2.49 -8.96 -5.67
C GLN A 297 -1.36 -8.83 -4.65
N LEU A 298 -0.80 -9.96 -4.23
CA LEU A 298 0.33 -10.00 -3.29
C LEU A 298 1.63 -9.57 -3.99
N LEU A 299 2.45 -8.83 -3.27
CA LEU A 299 3.72 -8.31 -3.74
C LEU A 299 4.89 -9.11 -3.15
N GLY A 300 5.72 -9.64 -4.05
CA GLY A 300 7.01 -10.25 -3.73
C GLY A 300 8.19 -9.47 -4.32
N GLN A 301 9.41 -9.92 -4.05
CA GLN A 301 10.65 -9.28 -4.54
C GLN A 301 10.68 -9.10 -6.07
N ASN A 302 10.08 -10.03 -6.81
CA ASN A 302 10.07 -10.02 -8.27
C ASN A 302 8.86 -9.32 -8.90
N THR A 303 7.96 -8.75 -8.07
CA THR A 303 6.71 -8.15 -8.56
C THR A 303 6.83 -6.67 -8.87
N LYS A 304 7.81 -5.97 -8.28
CA LYS A 304 8.05 -4.56 -8.55
C LYS A 304 8.98 -4.40 -9.76
N PRO A 305 8.68 -3.50 -10.71
CA PRO A 305 9.64 -3.15 -11.75
C PRO A 305 10.87 -2.49 -11.11
N PRO A 306 12.05 -2.61 -11.74
CA PRO A 306 13.22 -1.86 -11.32
C PRO A 306 12.94 -0.35 -11.41
N PHE A 307 13.48 0.42 -10.48
CA PHE A 307 13.27 1.87 -10.42
C PHE A 307 13.64 2.55 -11.75
N GLY A 308 12.69 3.31 -12.33
CA GLY A 308 12.88 3.99 -13.62
C GLY A 308 12.51 3.15 -14.85
N ALA A 309 11.94 1.95 -14.68
CA ALA A 309 11.34 1.22 -15.79
C ALA A 309 10.19 2.02 -16.43
N PRO A 310 9.92 1.83 -17.74
CA PRO A 310 8.73 2.38 -18.37
C PRO A 310 7.47 1.96 -17.60
N LEU A 311 6.45 2.83 -17.58
CA LEU A 311 5.13 2.50 -17.04
C LEU A 311 4.68 1.16 -17.65
N HIS A 312 4.36 0.20 -16.79
CA HIS A 312 3.88 -1.11 -17.22
C HIS A 312 2.67 -0.95 -18.15
N LEU A 313 2.69 -1.68 -19.26
CA LEU A 313 1.45 -1.96 -20.00
C LEU A 313 0.49 -2.67 -19.05
N ASP A 314 -0.80 -2.32 -19.10
CA ASP A 314 -1.86 -2.85 -18.21
C ASP A 314 -1.76 -4.37 -18.00
N GLN A 315 -1.48 -5.09 -19.09
CA GLN A 315 -1.34 -6.55 -19.14
C GLN A 315 -0.18 -7.07 -18.26
N GLU A 316 0.94 -6.36 -18.21
CA GLU A 316 2.13 -6.77 -17.46
C GLU A 316 1.86 -6.77 -15.95
N LEU A 317 0.92 -5.96 -15.45
CA LEU A 317 0.57 -5.93 -14.02
C LEU A 317 0.04 -7.26 -13.50
N VAL A 318 -0.56 -8.06 -14.38
CA VAL A 318 -1.14 -9.36 -14.04
C VAL A 318 -0.26 -10.49 -14.60
N ASP A 319 0.27 -10.31 -15.80
CA ASP A 319 1.09 -11.30 -16.48
C ASP A 319 2.57 -11.14 -16.10
N GLY A 320 3.12 -12.12 -15.37
CA GLY A 320 4.54 -12.14 -15.04
C GLY A 320 4.93 -13.15 -13.97
N ILE A 321 6.23 -13.40 -13.87
CA ILE A 321 6.78 -14.27 -12.83
C ILE A 321 6.42 -13.69 -11.46
N SER A 322 5.84 -14.52 -10.59
CA SER A 322 5.37 -14.13 -9.24
C SER A 322 4.21 -13.13 -9.18
N ARG A 323 3.53 -12.83 -10.30
CA ARG A 323 2.33 -11.94 -10.32
C ARG A 323 1.00 -12.71 -10.17
N ASN A 324 1.06 -14.03 -10.01
CA ASN A 324 -0.13 -14.89 -9.93
C ASN A 324 -0.62 -15.17 -8.50
N TYR A 325 -0.25 -14.33 -7.53
CA TYR A 325 -0.60 -14.51 -6.13
C TYR A 325 -1.59 -13.44 -5.69
N TYR A 326 -2.74 -13.85 -5.19
CA TYR A 326 -3.85 -12.96 -4.83
C TYR A 326 -4.34 -13.24 -3.43
N ALA A 327 -4.69 -12.20 -2.69
CA ALA A 327 -5.35 -12.30 -1.40
C ALA A 327 -6.83 -11.93 -1.52
N SER A 328 -7.62 -12.34 -0.53
CA SER A 328 -9.02 -11.92 -0.45
C SER A 328 -9.13 -10.41 -0.25
N LEU A 329 -9.95 -9.78 -1.09
CA LEU A 329 -10.39 -8.39 -0.99
C LEU A 329 -11.87 -8.37 -0.59
N THR A 330 -12.20 -7.65 0.47
CA THR A 330 -13.55 -7.56 1.03
C THR A 330 -14.11 -6.13 0.98
N PHE A 331 -15.38 -5.97 1.34
CA PHE A 331 -15.98 -4.64 1.49
C PHE A 331 -15.32 -3.76 2.54
N GLU A 332 -14.79 -4.33 3.63
CA GLU A 332 -14.09 -3.56 4.66
C GLU A 332 -12.83 -2.89 4.09
N ASP A 333 -12.12 -3.63 3.25
CA ASP A 333 -10.93 -3.15 2.57
C ASP A 333 -11.29 -2.02 1.58
N LEU A 334 -12.32 -2.22 0.77
CA LEU A 334 -12.79 -1.20 -0.18
C LEU A 334 -13.23 0.09 0.52
N LYS A 335 -14.02 -0.01 1.59
CA LYS A 335 -14.47 1.16 2.38
C LYS A 335 -13.31 1.90 3.03
N THR A 336 -12.22 1.20 3.30
CA THR A 336 -11.02 1.80 3.89
C THR A 336 -10.22 2.59 2.85
N ILE A 337 -10.01 2.02 1.66
CA ILE A 337 -9.20 2.64 0.59
C ILE A 337 -9.97 3.68 -0.24
N ALA A 338 -11.30 3.55 -0.30
CA ALA A 338 -12.18 4.41 -1.07
C ALA A 338 -13.50 4.67 -0.33
N PRO A 339 -13.46 5.36 0.84
CA PRO A 339 -14.65 5.62 1.66
C PRO A 339 -15.73 6.47 0.97
N TRP A 340 -15.38 7.18 -0.10
CA TRP A 340 -16.30 7.99 -0.91
C TRP A 340 -17.09 7.16 -1.95
N VAL A 341 -16.76 5.88 -2.12
CA VAL A 341 -17.54 4.99 -2.98
C VAL A 341 -18.78 4.54 -2.20
N GLU A 342 -19.94 5.02 -2.63
CA GLU A 342 -21.24 4.75 -2.00
C GLU A 342 -22.15 3.95 -2.95
N PRO A 343 -22.05 2.61 -2.97
CA PRO A 343 -22.96 1.75 -3.72
C PRO A 343 -24.37 1.84 -3.14
N THR A 344 -25.36 1.71 -4.02
CA THR A 344 -26.78 1.58 -3.63
C THR A 344 -27.03 0.34 -2.77
N LYS A 345 -26.33 -0.77 -3.06
CA LYS A 345 -26.43 -2.04 -2.33
C LYS A 345 -25.06 -2.74 -2.28
N TRP A 346 -24.77 -3.33 -1.13
CA TRP A 346 -23.62 -4.21 -0.88
C TRP A 346 -24.12 -5.66 -0.87
N ILE A 347 -23.65 -6.50 -1.79
CA ILE A 347 -24.18 -7.85 -2.01
C ILE A 347 -23.08 -8.89 -1.82
N VAL A 348 -23.28 -9.85 -0.91
CA VAL A 348 -22.36 -11.00 -0.78
C VAL A 348 -22.83 -12.13 -1.70
N GLY A 349 -21.93 -12.61 -2.55
CA GLY A 349 -22.21 -13.63 -3.57
C GLY A 349 -22.68 -13.04 -4.91
N ALA A 350 -22.97 -13.93 -5.85
CA ALA A 350 -23.31 -13.56 -7.24
C ALA A 350 -24.49 -12.59 -7.36
N GLY A 351 -25.38 -12.55 -6.36
CA GLY A 351 -26.55 -11.69 -6.33
C GLY A 351 -27.48 -12.01 -7.49
N LEU A 352 -28.55 -12.78 -7.24
CA LEU A 352 -29.65 -12.81 -8.20
C LEU A 352 -30.24 -11.39 -8.23
N GLY A 353 -30.25 -10.78 -9.41
CA GLY A 353 -30.75 -9.42 -9.60
C GLY A 353 -32.17 -9.29 -9.05
N HIS A 354 -32.31 -8.61 -7.91
CA HIS A 354 -33.57 -8.01 -7.51
C HIS A 354 -33.49 -6.54 -7.90
N ASP A 355 -33.86 -6.30 -9.16
CA ASP A 355 -34.45 -5.03 -9.59
C ASP A 355 -35.82 -4.96 -8.90
N ASP A 356 -35.94 -4.10 -7.89
CA ASP A 356 -37.23 -3.55 -7.47
C ASP A 356 -37.34 -2.13 -8.01
#